data_AF-A0A520AGL1-F1
#
_entry.id   AF-A0A520AGL1-F1
#
_cell.length_a   1.000
_cell.length_b   1.000
_cell.length_c   1.000
_cell.angle_alpha   90.00
_cell.angle_beta   90.00
_cell.angle_gamma   90.00
#
_symmetry.space_group_name_H-M   'P 1'
#
loop_
_entity.id
_entity.type
_entity.pdbx_description
1 polymer ?
#
loop_
_entity_poly.entity_id
_entity_poly.type
_entity_poly.pdbx_seq_one_letter_code
_entity_poly.pdbx_strand_id
1 'polypeptide(L)' 'KEVGIQIHSGKNRIVRRIFEHLGYEVVKLDRVVYGNLTKKDLPRGKWRFLEEHELIQIKHLIK' A
#
# COMPACT_ATOMS: atom_id res chain seq x y z
N LYS A 1 -2.29 -19.03 -1.11
CA LYS A 1 -2.08 -18.27 -2.36
C LYS A 1 -2.13 -16.79 -2.00
N GLU A 2 -1.24 -15.97 -2.56
CA GLU A 2 -1.23 -14.51 -2.31
C GLU A 2 -1.87 -13.79 -3.50
N VAL A 3 -2.50 -12.63 -3.24
CA VAL A 3 -3.20 -11.83 -4.27
C VAL A 3 -2.77 -10.37 -4.12
N GLY A 4 -2.33 -9.76 -5.22
CA GLY A 4 -2.07 -8.32 -5.32
C GLY A 4 -3.32 -7.57 -5.73
N ILE A 5 -3.59 -6.44 -5.07
CA ILE A 5 -4.71 -5.54 -5.36
C ILE A 5 -4.24 -4.09 -5.27
N GLN A 6 -4.58 -3.29 -6.26
CA GLN A 6 -4.41 -1.84 -6.25
C GLN A 6 -5.78 -1.17 -6.15
N ILE A 7 -5.90 -0.19 -5.25
CA ILE A 7 -7.11 0.58 -5.03
C ILE A 7 -6.77 2.05 -4.79
N HIS A 8 -7.67 2.92 -5.24
CA HIS A 8 -7.63 4.36 -4.95
C HIS A 8 -8.59 4.76 -3.82
N SER A 9 -9.29 3.78 -3.21
CA SER A 9 -10.26 4.02 -2.14
C SER A 9 -9.63 4.00 -0.75
N GLY A 10 -9.86 5.06 0.03
CA GLY A 10 -9.45 5.16 1.44
C GLY A 10 -10.48 4.64 2.45
N LYS A 11 -11.55 3.95 2.01
CA LYS A 11 -12.60 3.46 2.92
C LYS A 11 -12.03 2.47 3.94
N ASN A 12 -12.43 2.62 5.20
CA ASN A 12 -11.99 1.75 6.29
C ASN A 12 -12.25 0.27 5.96
N ARG A 13 -11.22 -0.58 6.11
CA ARG A 13 -11.25 -2.03 5.88
C ARG A 13 -11.73 -2.46 4.49
N ILE A 14 -11.63 -1.59 3.46
CA ILE A 14 -12.18 -1.90 2.13
C ILE A 14 -11.68 -3.20 1.53
N VAL A 15 -10.37 -3.50 1.63
CA VAL A 15 -9.80 -4.76 1.12
C VAL A 15 -10.44 -5.95 1.82
N ARG A 16 -10.53 -5.93 3.15
CA ARG A 16 -11.16 -7.02 3.93
C ARG A 16 -12.63 -7.20 3.52
N ARG A 17 -13.38 -6.11 3.38
CA ARG A 17 -14.80 -6.15 2.98
C ARG A 17 -15.01 -6.73 1.59
N ILE A 18 -14.13 -6.44 0.63
CA ILE A 18 -14.20 -7.00 -0.73
C ILE A 18 -14.05 -8.53 -0.66
N PHE A 19 -13.04 -9.02 0.05
CA PHE A 19 -12.80 -10.46 0.17
C PHE A 19 -13.88 -11.17 1.01
N GLU A 20 -14.35 -10.55 2.09
CA GLU A 20 -15.47 -11.05 2.90
C GLU A 20 -16.74 -11.23 2.05
N HIS A 21 -17.06 -10.25 1.19
CA HIS A 21 -18.21 -10.34 0.27
C HIS A 21 -18.10 -11.49 -0.74
N LEU A 22 -16.87 -11.89 -1.08
CA LEU A 22 -16.58 -13.00 -1.98
C LEU A 22 -16.44 -14.35 -1.25
N GLY A 23 -16.68 -14.39 0.06
CA GLY A 23 -16.57 -15.61 0.87
C GLY A 23 -15.13 -15.99 1.27
N TYR A 24 -14.19 -15.04 1.20
CA TYR A 24 -12.80 -15.26 1.58
C TYR A 24 -12.43 -14.55 2.88
N GLU A 25 -11.63 -15.21 3.71
CA GLU A 25 -11.03 -14.62 4.90
C GLU A 25 -9.62 -14.09 4.61
N VAL A 26 -9.38 -12.82 4.97
CA VAL A 26 -8.05 -12.20 4.85
C VAL A 26 -7.22 -12.45 6.11
N VAL A 27 -6.38 -13.49 6.08
CA VAL A 27 -5.48 -13.85 7.19
C VAL A 27 -4.40 -12.79 7.42
N LYS A 28 -3.83 -12.24 6.34
CA LYS A 28 -2.77 -11.23 6.39
C LYS A 28 -3.01 -10.18 5.32
N LEU A 29 -2.88 -8.91 5.71
CA LEU A 29 -2.95 -7.77 4.80
C LEU A 29 -1.65 -6.98 4.94
N ASP A 30 -0.97 -6.77 3.82
CA ASP A 30 0.31 -6.09 3.77
C ASP A 30 0.29 -5.03 2.67
N ARG A 31 0.57 -3.78 3.02
CA ARG A 31 0.68 -2.70 2.05
C ARG A 31 2.12 -2.64 1.56
N VAL A 32 2.34 -3.06 0.32
CA VAL A 32 3.66 -3.10 -0.30
C VAL A 32 4.03 -1.79 -1.01
N VAL A 33 3.04 -1.06 -1.53
CA VAL A 33 3.21 0.15 -2.34
C VAL A 33 2.20 1.21 -1.91
N TYR A 34 2.59 2.49 -1.96
CA TYR A 34 1.72 3.64 -1.76
C TYR A 34 2.13 4.78 -2.70
N GLY A 35 1.29 5.09 -3.68
CA GLY A 35 1.69 5.98 -4.78
C GLY A 35 2.93 5.43 -5.47
N ASN A 36 3.98 6.25 -5.54
CA ASN A 36 5.26 5.86 -6.13
C ASN A 36 6.26 5.29 -5.10
N LEU A 37 5.85 5.15 -3.83
CA LEU A 37 6.71 4.64 -2.75
C LEU A 37 6.54 3.13 -2.57
N THR A 38 7.65 2.46 -2.27
CA THR A 38 7.70 1.05 -1.90
C THR A 38 8.40 0.87 -0.56
N LYS A 39 8.04 -0.19 0.17
CA LYS A 39 8.74 -0.57 1.41
C LYS A 39 10.00 -1.42 1.18
N LYS A 40 10.45 -1.54 -0.07
CA LYS A 40 11.67 -2.26 -0.43
C LYS A 40 12.83 -1.71 0.41
N ASP A 41 13.64 -2.62 0.95
CA ASP A 41 14.82 -2.31 1.75
C ASP A 41 14.54 -1.54 3.08
N LEU A 42 13.29 -1.47 3.52
CA LEU A 42 12.89 -0.93 4.82
C LEU A 42 12.45 -2.06 5.78
N PRO A 43 13.26 -2.37 6.82
CA PRO A 43 12.91 -3.39 7.80
C PRO A 43 11.63 -3.03 8.59
N ARG A 44 10.93 -4.05 9.09
CA ARG A 44 9.74 -3.86 9.93
C ARG A 44 10.08 -2.99 11.15
N GLY A 45 9.23 -2.01 11.43
CA GLY A 45 9.37 -1.11 12.58
C GLY A 45 10.43 -0.01 12.40
N LYS A 46 11.07 0.08 11.23
CA LYS A 46 12.02 1.15 10.91
C LYS A 46 11.37 2.20 10.01
N TRP A 47 11.97 3.38 10.00
CA TRP A 47 11.62 4.50 9.13
C TRP A 47 12.92 5.12 8.59
N ARG A 48 12.81 5.82 7.47
CA ARG A 48 13.88 6.64 6.89
C ARG A 48 13.29 7.90 6.27
N PHE A 49 14.14 8.88 6.01
CA PHE A 49 13.75 10.01 5.17
C PHE A 49 13.59 9.56 3.71
N LEU A 50 12.70 10.25 3.01
CA LEU A 50 12.54 10.10 1.56
C LEU A 50 13.77 10.65 0.84
N GLU A 51 14.17 9.97 -0.20
CA GLU A 51 15.21 10.45 -1.11
C GLU A 51 14.66 11.57 -1.99
N GLU A 52 15.56 12.39 -2.54
CA GLU A 52 15.18 13.52 -3.38
C GLU A 52 14.31 13.10 -4.58
N HIS A 53 14.65 11.97 -5.20
CA HIS A 53 13.88 11.44 -6.32
C HIS A 53 12.46 11.01 -5.92
N GLU A 54 12.27 10.43 -4.72
CA GLU A 54 10.96 10.05 -4.18
C GLU A 54 10.11 11.28 -3.89
N LEU A 55 10.73 12.34 -3.34
CA LEU A 55 10.05 13.61 -3.09
C LEU A 55 9.56 14.26 -4.39
N ILE A 56 10.39 14.28 -5.43
CA ILE A 56 10.03 14.80 -6.75
C ILE A 56 8.84 14.02 -7.31
N GLN A 57 8.89 12.69 -7.26
CA GLN A 57 7.81 11.82 -7.74
C GLN A 57 6.48 12.09 -7.03
N ILE A 58 6.49 12.27 -5.70
CA ILE A 58 5.28 12.59 -4.94
C ILE A 58 4.72 13.95 -5.34
N LYS A 59 5.57 14.96 -5.52
CA LYS A 59 5.13 16.30 -5.95
C LYS A 59 4.41 16.28 -7.30
N HIS A 60 4.79 15.37 -8.20
CA HIS A 60 4.12 15.21 -9.49
C HIS A 60 2.75 14.52 -9.40
N LEU A 61 2.43 13.82 -8.30
CA LEU A 61 1.12 13.18 -8.10
C LEU A 61 0.03 14.15 -7.61
N ILE A 62 0.42 15.34 -7.13
CA ILE A 62 -0.48 16.34 -6.50
C ILE A 62 -0.77 17.50 -7.47
N LYS A 63 -0.04 17.59 -8.59
CA LYS A 63 -0.36 18.50 -9.69
C LYS A 63 -1.49 17.93 -10.55
#